data_AF-A0A1T4PLE1-F1
#
_entry.id   AF-A0A1T4PLE1-F1
#
_cell.length_a   1.000
_cell.length_b   1.000
_cell.length_c   1.000
_cell.angle_alpha   90.00
_cell.angle_beta   90.00
_cell.angle_gamma   90.00
#
_symmetry.space_group_name_H-M   'P 1'
#
loop_
_entity.id
_entity.type
_entity.pdbx_description
1 polymer ?
#
loop_
_entity_poly.entity_id
_entity_poly.type
_entity_poly.pdbx_seq_one_letter_code
_entity_poly.pdbx_strand_id
1 'polypeptide(L)'
;MEYRQLSGTDIAVSRLGLGGIPLQKAEPEQVANLVAAAADHGINFIDTARGYGASETLLGQALKGYRSRFLLASKSMARAAGKLASS
;
A
#
# COMPACT_ATOMS: atom_id res chain seq x y z
N MET A 1 -0.78 11.75 13.24
CA MET A 1 -1.46 11.53 11.94
C MET A 1 -2.90 12.01 12.03
N GLU A 2 -3.42 12.63 10.97
CA GLU A 2 -4.85 12.93 10.84
C GLU A 2 -5.52 11.83 10.01
N TYR A 3 -6.66 11.32 10.46
CA TYR A 3 -7.44 10.30 9.74
C TYR A 3 -8.77 10.86 9.27
N ARG A 4 -9.24 10.37 8.14
CA ARG A 4 -10.55 10.68 7.57
C ARG A 4 -11.28 9.37 7.25
N GLN A 5 -12.58 9.35 7.50
CA GLN A 5 -13.40 8.22 7.11
C GLN A 5 -13.59 8.23 5.60
N LEU A 6 -13.36 7.08 4.95
CA LEU A 6 -13.65 6.91 3.54
C LEU A 6 -15.17 6.84 3.36
N SER A 7 -15.74 7.85 2.70
CA SER A 7 -17.19 8.02 2.54
C SER A 7 -17.88 6.74 2.07
N GLY A 8 -18.99 6.38 2.72
CA GLY A 8 -19.75 5.17 2.41
C GLY A 8 -19.16 3.88 3.01
N THR A 9 -18.14 3.97 3.86
CA THR A 9 -17.53 2.84 4.57
C THR A 9 -17.17 3.23 6.00
N ASP A 10 -16.89 2.25 6.86
CA ASP A 10 -16.36 2.46 8.22
C ASP A 10 -14.82 2.48 8.26
N ILE A 11 -14.17 2.64 7.10
CA ILE A 11 -12.71 2.59 6.99
C ILE A 11 -12.13 3.97 7.31
N ALA A 12 -11.28 4.04 8.33
CA ALA A 12 -10.48 5.23 8.65
C ALA A 12 -9.14 5.20 7.90
N VAL A 13 -8.88 6.21 7.09
CA VAL A 13 -7.70 6.32 6.22
C VAL A 13 -6.87 7.53 6.64
N SER A 14 -5.55 7.40 6.71
CA SER A 14 -4.66 8.54 6.97
C SER A 14 -4.79 9.59 5.86
N ARG A 15 -4.71 10.88 6.22
CA ARG A 15 -4.83 11.99 5.26
C ARG A 15 -3.76 11.96 4.16
N LEU A 16 -2.63 11.32 4.44
CA LEU A 16 -1.57 11.01 3.49
C LEU A 16 -1.50 9.50 3.27
N GLY A 17 -1.20 9.09 2.04
CA GLY A 17 -0.95 7.70 1.67
C GLY A 17 0.39 7.52 0.98
N LEU A 18 0.89 6.29 0.97
CA LEU A 18 2.13 5.91 0.31
C LEU A 18 1.83 5.42 -1.12
N GLY A 19 2.37 6.11 -2.12
CA GLY A 19 2.23 5.72 -3.53
C GLY A 19 3.29 4.69 -3.96
N GLY A 20 2.85 3.64 -4.65
CA GLY A 20 3.69 2.51 -5.06
C GLY A 20 4.46 2.71 -6.37
N ILE A 21 4.05 3.64 -7.25
CA ILE A 21 4.72 3.86 -8.55
C ILE A 21 6.24 4.05 -8.41
N PRO A 22 6.76 4.89 -7.50
CA PRO A 22 8.21 5.09 -7.38
C PRO A 22 8.95 3.84 -6.88
N LEU A 23 8.28 2.97 -6.13
CA LEU A 23 8.89 1.79 -5.51
C LEU A 23 9.36 0.77 -6.55
N GLN A 24 8.81 0.80 -7.77
CA GLN A 24 9.21 -0.09 -8.86
C GLN A 24 10.69 0.03 -9.26
N LYS A 25 11.38 1.11 -8.85
CA LYS A 25 12.81 1.38 -9.10
C LYS A 25 13.63 1.53 -7.82
N ALA A 26 13.05 1.24 -6.66
CA ALA A 26 13.72 1.38 -5.37
C ALA A 26 14.40 0.07 -4.95
N GLU A 27 15.42 0.18 -4.11
CA GLU A 27 16.06 -0.98 -3.51
C GLU A 27 15.19 -1.57 -2.39
N PRO A 28 15.18 -2.91 -2.18
CA PRO A 28 14.33 -3.54 -1.16
C PRO A 28 14.47 -2.96 0.25
N GLU A 29 15.68 -2.62 0.67
CA GLU A 29 15.94 -2.01 1.98
C GLU A 29 15.31 -0.62 2.11
N GLN A 30 15.35 0.19 1.04
CA GLN A 30 14.71 1.51 1.02
C GLN A 30 13.19 1.37 1.17
N VAL A 31 12.59 0.38 0.51
CA VAL A 31 11.15 0.10 0.64
C VAL A 31 10.80 -0.36 2.06
N ALA A 32 11.62 -1.23 2.66
CA ALA A 32 11.42 -1.68 4.05
C ALA A 32 11.50 -0.51 5.04
N ASN A 33 12.51 0.34 4.94
CA ASN A 33 12.69 1.52 5.78
C ASN A 33 11.53 2.52 5.59
N LEU A 34 11.07 2.69 4.36
CA LEU A 34 9.94 3.56 4.04
C LEU A 34 8.62 3.04 4.65
N VAL A 35 8.36 1.73 4.59
CA VAL A 35 7.17 1.12 5.20
C VAL A 35 7.21 1.24 6.72
N ALA A 36 8.37 0.99 7.33
CA ALA A 36 8.56 1.16 8.77
C ALA A 36 8.30 2.63 9.20
N ALA A 37 8.95 3.58 8.53
CA ALA A 37 8.77 5.01 8.80
C ALA A 37 7.31 5.47 8.59
N ALA A 38 6.67 5.02 7.51
CA ALA A 38 5.26 5.32 7.24
C ALA A 38 4.39 4.82 8.40
N ALA A 39 4.64 3.60 8.87
CA ALA A 39 3.92 3.01 9.98
C ALA A 39 4.12 3.82 11.27
N ASP A 40 5.36 4.20 11.60
CA ASP A 40 5.72 4.98 12.79
C ASP A 40 5.11 6.39 12.79
N HIS A 41 4.96 6.99 11.61
CA HIS A 41 4.23 8.26 11.45
C HIS A 41 2.71 8.10 11.40
N GLY A 42 2.19 6.87 11.49
CA GLY A 42 0.76 6.56 11.50
C GLY A 42 0.10 6.53 10.10
N ILE A 43 0.87 6.55 9.01
CA ILE A 43 0.30 6.33 7.68
C ILE A 43 -0.23 4.89 7.64
N ASN A 44 -1.48 4.72 7.21
CA ASN A 44 -2.12 3.41 7.12
C ASN A 44 -2.63 3.08 5.72
N PHE A 45 -2.38 3.91 4.72
CA PHE A 45 -2.89 3.70 3.36
C PHE A 45 -1.75 3.58 2.35
N ILE A 46 -1.78 2.52 1.55
CA ILE A 46 -0.83 2.28 0.48
C ILE A 46 -1.61 2.07 -0.82
N ASP A 47 -1.23 2.82 -1.86
CA ASP A 47 -1.77 2.69 -3.20
C ASP A 47 -0.74 2.06 -4.13
N THR A 48 -1.10 0.97 -4.81
CA THR A 48 -0.25 0.27 -5.77
C THR A 48 -1.05 -0.14 -7.01
N ALA A 49 -0.41 -0.85 -7.93
CA ALA A 49 -1.07 -1.50 -9.06
C ALA A 49 -0.21 -2.65 -9.58
N ARG A 50 -0.88 -3.66 -10.15
CA ARG A 50 -0.21 -4.75 -10.88
C ARG A 50 0.70 -4.25 -12.01
N GLY A 51 0.36 -3.09 -12.59
CA GLY A 51 1.15 -2.47 -13.66
C GLY A 51 2.41 -1.75 -13.18
N TYR A 52 2.65 -1.62 -11.87
CA TYR A 52 3.80 -0.87 -11.31
C TYR A 52 5.04 -1.75 -11.16
N GLY A 53 5.39 -2.53 -12.18
CA GLY A 53 6.60 -3.36 -12.20
C GLY A 53 6.81 -4.17 -10.91
N ALA A 54 7.97 -4.01 -10.28
CA ALA A 54 8.35 -4.72 -9.06
C ALA A 54 7.68 -4.19 -7.76
N SER A 55 6.86 -3.13 -7.84
CA SER A 55 6.28 -2.46 -6.66
C SER A 55 5.51 -3.40 -5.74
N GLU A 56 4.59 -4.24 -6.28
CA GLU A 56 3.80 -5.16 -5.45
C GLU A 56 4.67 -6.20 -4.75
N THR A 57 5.70 -6.71 -5.44
CA THR A 57 6.66 -7.67 -4.85
C THR A 57 7.49 -7.04 -3.73
N LEU A 58 8.03 -5.84 -3.96
CA LEU A 58 8.83 -5.12 -2.96
C LEU A 58 7.98 -4.72 -1.74
N LEU A 59 6.75 -4.24 -1.96
CA LEU A 59 5.79 -3.98 -0.89
C LEU A 59 5.44 -5.24 -0.10
N GLY A 60 5.18 -6.36 -0.79
CA GLY A 60 4.87 -7.63 -0.13
C GLY A 60 5.99 -8.10 0.81
N GLN A 61 7.25 -7.88 0.43
CA GLN A 61 8.40 -8.15 1.29
C GLN A 61 8.48 -7.19 2.48
N ALA A 62 8.36 -5.89 2.23
CA ALA A 62 8.44 -4.84 3.26
C ALA A 62 7.29 -4.87 4.27
N LEU A 63 6.11 -5.37 3.89
CA LEU A 63 4.94 -5.44 4.76
C LEU A 63 4.95 -6.60 5.75
N LYS A 64 5.92 -7.51 5.68
CA LYS A 64 6.06 -8.59 6.68
C LYS A 64 6.22 -7.98 8.08
N GLY A 65 5.33 -8.35 9.00
CA GLY A 65 5.27 -7.77 10.35
C GLY A 65 4.47 -6.46 10.47
N TYR A 66 4.20 -5.77 9.36
CA TYR A 66 3.42 -4.52 9.33
C TYR A 66 2.02 -4.67 8.70
N ARG A 67 1.73 -5.82 8.08
CA ARG A 67 0.53 -6.01 7.23
C ARG A 67 -0.78 -5.55 7.87
N SER A 68 -1.00 -5.79 9.16
CA SER A 68 -2.22 -5.39 9.87
C SER A 68 -2.37 -3.87 10.07
N ARG A 69 -1.28 -3.10 9.92
CA ARG A 69 -1.27 -1.64 10.09
C ARG A 69 -1.68 -0.89 8.82
N PHE A 70 -1.79 -1.58 7.68
CA PHE A 70 -2.01 -0.96 6.38
C PHE A 70 -3.27 -1.48 5.65
N LEU A 71 -3.99 -0.52 5.09
CA LEU A 71 -5.01 -0.66 4.06
C LEU A 71 -4.30 -0.60 2.70
N LEU A 72 -4.54 -1.60 1.85
CA LEU A 72 -3.94 -1.72 0.52
C LEU A 72 -5.01 -1.48 -0.55
N ALA A 73 -4.78 -0.50 -1.41
CA ALA A 73 -5.50 -0.33 -2.65
C ALA A 73 -4.60 -0.78 -3.82
N SER A 74 -5.08 -1.69 -4.65
CA SER A 74 -4.38 -2.06 -5.90
C SER A 74 -5.32 -1.91 -7.10
N LYS A 75 -4.73 -1.64 -8.26
CA LYS A 75 -5.43 -1.45 -9.53
C LYS A 75 -5.08 -2.58 -10.49
N SER A 76 -6.06 -2.96 -11.30
CA SER A 76 -5.89 -3.93 -12.38
C SER A 76 -6.59 -3.46 -13.65
N MET A 77 -6.24 -4.03 -14.79
CA MET A 77 -6.92 -3.77 -16.07
C MET A 77 -8.28 -4.48 -16.20
N ALA A 78 -8.62 -5.35 -15.24
CA ALA A 78 -9.87 -6.11 -15.27
C ALA A 78 -11.07 -5.15 -15.19
N ARG A 79 -12.06 -5.40 -16.04
CA ARG A 79 -13.32 -4.63 -16.09
C ARG A 79 -14.47 -5.31 -15.36
N ALA A 80 -14.26 -6.53 -14.90
CA ALA A 80 -15.19 -7.28 -14.08
C ALA A 80 -14.64 -7.38 -12.65
N ALA A 81 -15.54 -7.32 -11.66
CA ALA A 81 -15.19 -7.60 -10.28
C ALA A 81 -14.81 -9.08 -10.16
N GLY A 82 -13.54 -9.34 -9.85
CA GLY A 82 -13.00 -10.66 -9.57
C GLY A 82 -12.02 -10.56 -8.41
N LYS A 83 -11.68 -11.70 -7.79
CA LYS A 83 -10.66 -11.70 -6.73
C LYS A 83 -9.35 -11.16 -7.31
N LEU A 84 -8.84 -10.08 -6.74
CA LEU A 84 -7.42 -9.72 -6.89
C LEU A 84 -6.63 -10.91 -6.35
N ALA A 85 -5.87 -11.57 -7.23
CA ALA A 85 -5.05 -12.71 -6.84
C ALA A 85 -4.20 -12.32 -5.63
N SER A 86 -4.35 -13.06 -4.53
CA SER A 86 -3.49 -12.94 -3.36
C SER A 86 -2.05 -13.23 -3.80
N SER A 87 -1.20 -12.20 -3.79
CA SER A 87 0.24 -12.32 -3.95
C SER A 87 0.89 -12.81 -2.65
#